data_AF-A0AAV4QA06-F1
#
_entry.id   AF-A0AAV4QA06-F1
#
_cell.length_a   1.000
_cell.length_b   1.000
_cell.length_c   1.000
_cell.angle_alpha   90.00
_cell.angle_beta   90.00
_cell.angle_gamma   90.00
#
_symmetry.space_group_name_H-M   'P 1'
#
loop_
_entity.id
_entity.type
_entity.pdbx_description
1 polymer ?
#
loop_
_entity_poly.entity_id
_entity_poly.type
_entity_poly.pdbx_seq_one_letter_code
_entity_poly.pdbx_strand_id
1 'polypeptide(L)'
;MSKDELIEIVNCIAQSKNQKMCDRFKACDMMMPEQVRMAQVKCEQTITPNQKGQCNENERLYPSSDIISQIFDCITGNTIKLNAEENKKMVEFETCVRSLYVGNCKLPVLAKQ
;
A
#
# COMPACT_ATOMS: atom_id res chain seq x y z
N MET A 1 -7.86 -7.52 -4.82
CA MET A 1 -8.20 -6.50 -3.81
C MET A 1 -8.86 -5.31 -4.48
N SER A 2 -9.79 -4.60 -3.83
CA SER A 2 -10.35 -3.37 -4.40
C SER A 2 -9.44 -2.17 -4.11
N LYS A 3 -9.54 -1.13 -4.94
CA LYS A 3 -8.81 0.13 -4.75
C LYS A 3 -9.08 0.74 -3.38
N ASP A 4 -10.35 0.82 -2.98
CA ASP A 4 -10.76 1.40 -1.70
C ASP A 4 -10.17 0.64 -0.51
N GLU A 5 -10.13 -0.70 -0.60
CA GLU A 5 -9.54 -1.55 0.44
C GLU A 5 -8.04 -1.24 0.60
N LEU A 6 -7.29 -1.10 -0.50
CA LEU A 6 -5.87 -0.75 -0.42
C LEU A 6 -5.66 0.65 0.17
N ILE A 7 -6.48 1.64 -0.21
CA ILE A 7 -6.42 2.99 0.33
C ILE A 7 -6.64 2.98 1.85
N GLU A 8 -7.63 2.24 2.34
CA GLU A 8 -7.86 2.08 3.78
C GLU A 8 -6.66 1.46 4.50
N ILE A 9 -6.06 0.41 3.92
CA ILE A 9 -4.89 -0.26 4.50
C ILE A 9 -3.72 0.72 4.63
N VAL A 10 -3.37 1.41 3.54
CA VAL A 10 -2.24 2.35 3.51
C VAL A 10 -2.49 3.54 4.43
N ASN A 11 -3.72 4.07 4.47
CA ASN A 11 -4.10 5.13 5.41
C ASN A 11 -3.94 4.68 6.86
N CYS A 12 -4.40 3.49 7.21
CA CYS A 12 -4.23 2.99 8.57
C CYS A 12 -2.75 2.86 8.92
N ILE A 13 -1.93 2.27 8.05
CA ILE A 13 -0.50 2.10 8.29
C ILE A 13 0.16 3.47 8.51
N ALA A 14 -0.17 4.46 7.66
CA ALA A 14 0.33 5.83 7.78
C ALA A 14 -0.13 6.52 9.08
N GLN A 15 -1.32 6.22 9.58
CA GLN A 15 -1.85 6.77 10.84
C GLN A 15 -1.35 6.05 12.09
N SER A 16 -0.95 4.77 11.95
CA SER A 16 -0.51 3.94 13.08
C SER A 16 0.73 4.49 13.80
N LYS A 17 1.52 5.34 13.12
CA LYS A 17 2.83 5.83 13.58
C LYS A 17 3.75 4.70 14.08
N ASN A 18 3.57 3.50 13.53
CA ASN A 18 4.26 2.31 13.98
C ASN A 18 5.31 1.89 12.95
N GLN A 19 6.59 2.13 13.28
CA GLN A 19 7.71 1.79 12.41
C GLN A 19 7.66 0.33 11.93
N LYS A 20 7.31 -0.60 12.83
CA LYS A 20 7.21 -2.03 12.49
C LYS A 20 6.12 -2.33 11.47
N MET A 21 5.03 -1.58 11.48
CA MET A 21 3.99 -1.70 10.44
C MET A 21 4.46 -1.14 9.11
N CYS A 22 5.13 0.00 9.12
CA CYS A 22 5.73 0.58 7.93
C CYS A 22 6.80 -0.34 7.31
N ASP A 23 7.68 -0.93 8.11
CA ASP A 23 8.71 -1.85 7.62
C ASP A 23 8.10 -3.11 7.02
N ARG A 24 7.06 -3.66 7.67
CA ARG A 24 6.33 -4.80 7.11
C ARG A 24 5.57 -4.44 5.84
N PHE A 25 4.99 -3.25 5.75
CA PHE A 25 4.34 -2.79 4.52
C PHE A 25 5.34 -2.70 3.36
N LYS A 26 6.52 -2.11 3.60
CA LYS A 26 7.62 -2.10 2.62
C LYS A 26 8.04 -3.52 2.22
N ALA A 27 8.05 -4.46 3.16
CA ALA A 27 8.34 -5.86 2.86
C ALA A 27 7.24 -6.51 1.99
N CYS A 28 5.96 -6.19 2.22
CA CYS A 28 4.88 -6.61 1.34
C CYS A 28 5.05 -6.01 -0.06
N ASP A 29 5.37 -4.71 -0.16
CA ASP A 29 5.56 -4.03 -1.45
C ASP A 29 6.64 -4.72 -2.32
N MET A 30 7.69 -5.26 -1.69
CA MET A 30 8.73 -6.02 -2.39
C MET A 30 8.23 -7.33 -3.00
N MET A 31 7.07 -7.86 -2.60
CA MET A 31 6.47 -9.07 -3.17
C MET A 31 5.78 -8.81 -4.52
N MET A 32 5.46 -7.55 -4.84
CA MET A 32 4.81 -7.23 -6.11
C MET A 32 5.69 -7.63 -7.31
N PRO A 33 5.09 -8.03 -8.44
CA PRO A 33 5.80 -8.24 -9.69
C PRO A 33 6.66 -7.04 -10.06
N GLU A 34 7.80 -7.29 -10.70
CA GLU A 34 8.74 -6.23 -11.07
C GLU A 34 8.09 -5.15 -11.93
N GLN A 35 7.25 -5.52 -12.90
CA GLN A 35 6.52 -4.56 -13.72
C GLN A 35 5.61 -3.64 -12.90
N VAL A 36 4.95 -4.18 -11.86
CA VAL A 36 4.08 -3.40 -10.97
C VAL A 36 4.91 -2.47 -10.11
N ARG A 37 6.04 -2.94 -9.56
CA ARG A 37 6.96 -2.09 -8.78
C ARG A 37 7.56 -0.96 -9.62
N MET A 38 7.94 -1.24 -10.87
CA MET A 38 8.43 -0.21 -11.79
C MET A 38 7.35 0.81 -12.11
N ALA A 39 6.11 0.36 -12.37
CA ALA A 39 4.97 1.23 -12.56
C ALA A 39 4.71 2.08 -11.31
N GLN A 40 4.76 1.49 -10.11
CA GLN A 40 4.63 2.19 -8.84
C GLN A 40 5.67 3.30 -8.71
N VAL A 41 6.97 3.01 -8.86
CA VAL A 41 8.03 4.02 -8.75
C VAL A 41 7.82 5.17 -9.74
N LYS A 42 7.48 4.86 -10.99
CA LYS A 42 7.19 5.87 -12.02
C LYS A 42 5.98 6.74 -11.64
N CYS A 43 4.91 6.12 -11.16
CA CYS A 43 3.69 6.81 -10.75
C CYS A 43 3.90 7.68 -9.51
N GLU A 44 4.62 7.17 -8.51
CA GLU A 44 5.01 7.92 -7.31
C GLU A 44 5.86 9.16 -7.66
N GLN A 45 6.83 9.01 -8.58
CA GLN A 45 7.65 10.13 -9.05
C GLN A 45 6.84 11.17 -9.83
N THR A 46 5.80 10.75 -10.55
CA THR A 46 4.97 11.63 -11.36
C THR A 46 3.94 12.39 -10.52
N ILE A 47 3.29 11.69 -9.59
CA ILE A 47 2.16 12.22 -8.81
C ILE A 47 2.62 12.91 -7.53
N THR A 48 3.67 12.40 -6.89
CA THR A 48 4.23 12.92 -5.65
C THR A 48 5.72 13.21 -5.75
N PRO A 49 6.17 14.04 -6.71
CA PRO A 49 7.57 14.44 -6.75
C PRO A 49 7.91 15.14 -5.44
N ASN A 50 8.77 14.53 -4.63
CA ASN A 50 9.27 15.02 -3.33
C ASN A 50 8.25 15.04 -2.18
N GLN A 51 7.10 14.39 -2.31
CA GLN A 51 6.07 14.34 -1.24
C GLN A 51 5.88 12.94 -0.64
N LYS A 52 6.61 11.93 -1.12
CA LYS A 52 6.66 10.61 -0.50
C LYS A 52 7.45 10.69 0.79
N GLY A 53 6.78 10.48 1.92
CA GLY A 53 7.44 10.39 3.21
C GLY A 53 8.06 9.01 3.45
N GLN A 54 8.80 8.85 4.54
CA GLN A 54 9.53 7.60 4.78
C GLN A 54 8.69 6.46 5.35
N CYS A 55 7.40 6.69 5.66
CA CYS A 55 6.58 5.81 6.51
C CYS A 55 7.35 5.46 7.79
N ASN A 56 7.25 6.36 8.78
CA ASN A 56 7.79 6.17 10.10
C ASN A 56 6.83 6.74 11.15
N GLU A 57 7.24 6.76 12.41
CA GLU A 57 6.41 7.29 13.52
C GLU A 57 6.07 8.79 13.39
N ASN A 58 6.85 9.54 12.60
CA ASN A 58 6.73 10.98 12.42
C ASN A 58 6.19 11.39 11.04
N GLU A 59 6.29 10.52 10.05
CA GLU A 59 5.98 10.80 8.65
C GLU A 59 5.11 9.71 8.03
N ARG A 60 4.03 10.14 7.36
CA ARG A 60 3.19 9.26 6.56
C ARG A 60 3.89 8.90 5.25
N LEU A 61 3.60 7.73 4.70
CA LEU A 61 4.10 7.32 3.39
C LEU A 61 3.61 8.25 2.27
N TYR A 62 2.31 8.58 2.31
CA TYR A 62 1.66 9.49 1.37
C TYR A 62 0.93 10.60 2.13
N PRO A 63 0.83 11.80 1.56
CA PRO A 63 0.23 12.95 2.23
C PRO A 63 -1.30 12.85 2.39
N SER A 64 -1.99 12.16 1.46
CA SER A 64 -3.46 11.98 1.50
C SER A 64 -3.92 10.71 0.81
N SER A 65 -5.17 10.30 1.09
CA SER A 65 -5.87 9.21 0.41
C SER A 65 -6.03 9.43 -1.10
N ASP A 66 -6.23 10.69 -1.51
CA ASP A 66 -6.43 11.05 -2.92
C ASP A 66 -5.17 10.81 -3.74
N ILE A 67 -4.00 10.99 -3.13
CA ILE A 67 -2.72 10.66 -3.75
C ILE A 67 -2.57 9.15 -3.91
N ILE A 68 -2.92 8.36 -2.89
CA ILE A 68 -2.88 6.89 -2.96
C ILE A 68 -3.80 6.40 -4.10
N SER A 69 -4.99 6.99 -4.18
CA SER A 69 -5.98 6.75 -5.24
C SER A 69 -5.41 7.02 -6.63
N GLN A 70 -4.76 8.17 -6.83
CA GLN A 70 -4.13 8.53 -8.11
C GLN A 70 -2.95 7.61 -8.47
N ILE A 71 -2.13 7.23 -7.50
CA ILE A 71 -1.01 6.30 -7.72
C ILE A 71 -1.55 4.94 -8.17
N PHE A 72 -2.60 4.43 -7.54
CA PHE A 72 -3.23 3.18 -7.93
C PHE A 72 -3.78 3.22 -9.38
N ASP A 73 -4.47 4.29 -9.74
CA ASP A 73 -4.98 4.47 -11.10
C ASP A 73 -3.84 4.53 -12.12
N CYS A 74 -2.76 5.24 -11.78
CA CYS A 74 -1.57 5.32 -12.62
C CYS A 74 -0.89 3.96 -12.79
N ILE A 75 -0.74 3.17 -11.72
CA ILE A 75 -0.18 1.82 -11.78
C ILE A 75 -1.04 0.96 -12.70
N THR A 76 -2.36 0.96 -12.49
CA THR A 76 -3.30 0.15 -13.30
C THR A 76 -3.23 0.52 -14.78
N GLY A 77 -3.04 1.81 -15.11
CA GLY A 77 -2.85 2.28 -16.48
C GLY A 77 -1.47 2.01 -17.09
N ASN A 78 -0.43 1.80 -16.28
CA ASN A 78 0.95 1.52 -16.73
C ASN A 78 1.36 0.05 -16.59
N THR A 79 0.50 -0.81 -16.05
CA THR A 79 0.76 -2.24 -15.89
C THR A 79 0.07 -2.99 -17.02
N ILE A 80 0.78 -3.91 -17.68
CA ILE A 80 0.18 -4.79 -18.67
C ILE A 80 -0.51 -5.98 -17.98
N LYS A 81 -1.19 -6.82 -18.76
CA LYS A 81 -1.81 -8.03 -18.24
C LYS A 81 -0.74 -8.95 -17.61
N LEU A 82 -0.89 -9.19 -16.31
CA LEU A 82 0.01 -10.06 -15.54
C LEU A 82 -0.13 -11.52 -15.99
N ASN A 83 1.00 -12.22 -16.06
CA ASN A 83 1.03 -13.66 -16.28
C ASN A 83 0.62 -14.44 -15.00
N ALA A 84 0.56 -15.77 -15.06
CA ALA A 84 0.13 -16.60 -13.93
C ALA A 84 1.04 -16.46 -12.68
N GLU A 85 2.36 -16.39 -12.88
CA GLU A 85 3.32 -16.22 -11.79
C GLU A 85 3.21 -14.82 -11.16
N GLU A 86 3.05 -13.81 -11.99
CA GLU A 86 2.88 -12.43 -11.54
C GLU A 86 1.57 -12.22 -10.80
N ASN A 87 0.49 -12.85 -11.25
CA ASN A 87 -0.78 -12.87 -10.51
C ASN A 87 -0.60 -13.53 -9.14
N LYS A 88 0.17 -14.62 -9.04
CA LYS A 88 0.48 -15.24 -7.75
C LYS A 88 1.23 -14.28 -6.82
N LYS A 89 2.24 -13.57 -7.32
CA LYS A 89 2.96 -12.51 -6.59
C LYS A 89 2.04 -11.37 -6.12
N MET A 90 1.08 -10.96 -6.95
CA MET A 90 0.05 -9.99 -6.54
C MET A 90 -0.84 -10.54 -5.43
N VAL A 91 -1.25 -11.80 -5.49
CA VAL A 91 -2.04 -12.43 -4.41
C VAL A 91 -1.24 -12.51 -3.11
N GLU A 92 0.06 -12.80 -3.18
CA GLU A 92 0.96 -12.81 -2.01
C GLU A 92 1.10 -11.41 -1.40
N PHE A 93 1.29 -10.38 -2.24
CA PHE A 93 1.25 -8.97 -1.82
C PHE A 93 -0.07 -8.62 -1.12
N GLU A 94 -1.22 -8.90 -1.77
CA GLU A 94 -2.55 -8.59 -1.23
C GLU A 94 -2.78 -9.28 0.12
N THR A 95 -2.34 -10.53 0.25
CA THR A 95 -2.44 -11.31 1.48
C THR A 95 -1.56 -10.71 2.58
N CYS A 96 -0.33 -10.31 2.23
CA CYS A 96 0.60 -9.68 3.15
C CYS A 96 0.03 -8.37 3.72
N VAL A 97 -0.42 -7.45 2.86
CA VAL A 97 -0.94 -6.15 3.33
C VAL A 97 -2.27 -6.29 4.09
N ARG A 98 -3.14 -7.24 3.71
CA ARG A 98 -4.35 -7.57 4.49
C ARG A 98 -4.02 -8.08 5.88
N SER A 99 -3.01 -8.92 6.03
CA SER A 99 -2.60 -9.43 7.34
C SER A 99 -2.12 -8.31 8.26
N LEU A 100 -1.46 -7.28 7.71
CA LEU A 100 -1.04 -6.10 8.47
C LEU A 100 -2.25 -5.30 8.95
N TYR A 101 -3.23 -5.12 8.08
CA TYR A 101 -4.46 -4.42 8.43
C TYR A 101 -5.29 -5.18 9.47
N VAL A 102 -5.51 -6.49 9.30
CA VAL A 102 -6.26 -7.28 10.28
C VAL A 102 -5.56 -7.33 11.63
N GLY A 103 -4.23 -7.51 11.66
CA GLY A 103 -3.51 -7.65 12.93
C GLY A 103 -3.32 -6.36 13.72
N ASN A 104 -3.52 -5.18 13.12
CA ASN A 104 -3.12 -3.91 13.73
C ASN A 104 -4.10 -2.75 13.52
N CYS A 105 -4.88 -2.76 12.44
CA CYS A 105 -5.89 -1.75 12.12
C CYS A 105 -7.29 -2.20 12.51
N LYS A 106 -7.56 -3.51 12.40
CA LYS A 106 -8.76 -4.16 12.93
C LYS A 106 -8.43 -4.94 14.20
N LEU A 107 -8.27 -4.25 15.33
CA LEU A 107 -8.61 -4.81 16.64
C LEU A 107 -9.86 -4.10 17.18
N PRO A 108 -10.69 -4.82 17.95
CA PRO A 108 -12.10 -5.06 17.67
C PRO A 108 -12.96 -3.81 17.86
N VAL A 109 -14.08 -3.75 17.15
CA VAL A 109 -15.26 -3.08 17.70
C VAL A 109 -15.60 -3.84 18.98
N LEU A 110 -15.14 -3.37 20.14
CA LEU A 110 -15.74 -3.72 21.42
C LEU A 110 -15.53 -2.59 22.42
N ALA A 111 -16.68 -2.15 22.96
CA ALA A 111 -16.93 -1.20 24.06
C ALA A 111 -17.03 0.28 23.62
N LYS A 112 -18.12 1.03 23.84
CA LYS A 112 -19.28 0.99 24.77
C LYS A 112 -20.43 1.80 24.10
N GLN A 113 -21.74 1.69 24.38
CA GLN A 113 -22.53 1.25 25.53
C GLN A 113 -23.81 0.56 25.03
#